data_AF-A0A6L9QPY2-F1
#
_entry.id   AF-A0A6L9QPY2-F1
#
_cell.length_a   1.000
_cell.length_b   1.000
_cell.length_c   1.000
_cell.angle_alpha   90.00
_cell.angle_beta   90.00
_cell.angle_gamma   90.00
#
_symmetry.space_group_name_H-M   'P 1'
#
loop_
_entity.id
_entity.type
_entity.pdbx_description
1 polymer ?
#
loop_
_entity_poly.entity_id
_entity_poly.type
_entity_poly.pdbx_seq_one_letter_code
_entity_poly.pdbx_strand_id
1 'polypeptide(L)'
;MTTTDERTALDDAVRAAAEHAEEADRTGRLDGAVVAAVAATPLPRHFTPARWGGAESTFRELTGAVARIGEACASTAWCAAMFAYTGRFAAHLPVDGQRDLWDGTPGALLVPGLVPAGSAEETEGGFLLRGRWRYVSGVEFADWALIAGPAPGGIEPRFFAVPRADFTFERTWDAVGMRATGSHTLIVDEVFVPAHRTVLFKEVMGGLNQTSQVPQHNVPLPAVGGLTCITALLGAAR
;
A
#
# COMPACT_ATOMS: atom_id res chain seq x y z
N MET A 1 -3.34 -26.84 4.47
CA MET A 1 -3.45 -26.46 5.90
C MET A 1 -3.64 -24.95 6.09
N THR A 2 -3.40 -24.14 5.04
CA THR A 2 -3.40 -22.67 5.06
C THR A 2 -4.77 -21.99 5.13
N THR A 3 -5.88 -22.62 4.71
CA THR A 3 -7.16 -21.89 4.54
C THR A 3 -7.97 -21.66 5.83
N THR A 4 -7.78 -22.47 6.88
CA THR A 4 -8.48 -22.30 8.16
C THR A 4 -7.86 -21.18 8.98
N ASP A 5 -6.53 -21.21 9.15
CA ASP A 5 -5.79 -20.18 9.89
C ASP A 5 -5.95 -18.79 9.25
N GLU A 6 -5.93 -18.71 7.91
CA GLU A 6 -6.16 -17.45 7.19
C GLU A 6 -7.58 -16.91 7.37
N ARG A 7 -8.57 -17.81 7.44
CA ARG A 7 -9.95 -17.42 7.74
C ARG A 7 -10.07 -16.92 9.17
N THR A 8 -9.46 -17.62 10.13
CA THR A 8 -9.43 -17.19 11.54
C THR A 8 -8.77 -15.83 11.69
N ALA A 9 -7.62 -15.58 11.06
CA ALA A 9 -6.95 -14.29 11.10
C ALA A 9 -7.82 -13.15 10.54
N LEU A 10 -8.53 -13.40 9.43
CA LEU A 10 -9.46 -12.43 8.87
C LEU A 10 -10.66 -12.17 9.80
N ASP A 11 -11.21 -13.21 10.42
CA ASP A 11 -12.33 -13.08 11.37
C ASP A 11 -11.90 -12.29 12.62
N ASP A 12 -10.67 -12.49 13.09
CA ASP A 12 -10.07 -11.73 14.19
C ASP A 12 -9.87 -10.25 13.80
N ALA A 13 -9.40 -9.97 12.59
CA ALA A 13 -9.28 -8.60 12.08
C ALA A 13 -10.65 -7.90 11.95
N VAL A 14 -11.69 -8.62 11.49
CA VAL A 14 -13.07 -8.10 11.42
C VAL A 14 -13.59 -7.78 12.82
N ARG A 15 -13.38 -8.68 13.79
CA ARG A 15 -13.80 -8.45 15.19
C ARG A 15 -13.09 -7.23 15.79
N ALA A 16 -11.77 -7.15 15.65
CA ALA A 16 -11.00 -5.99 16.13
C ALA A 16 -11.47 -4.69 15.46
N ALA A 17 -11.71 -4.71 14.15
CA ALA A 17 -12.23 -3.56 13.42
C ALA A 17 -13.59 -3.10 13.95
N ALA A 18 -14.50 -4.03 14.26
CA ALA A 18 -15.82 -3.72 14.79
C ALA A 18 -15.74 -3.14 16.22
N GLU A 19 -14.95 -3.76 17.10
CA GLU A 19 -14.78 -3.34 18.49
C GLU A 19 -14.24 -1.91 18.61
N HIS A 20 -13.39 -1.48 17.67
CA HIS A 20 -12.74 -0.17 17.69
C HIS A 20 -13.35 0.86 16.73
N ALA A 21 -14.40 0.50 15.97
CA ALA A 21 -14.92 1.35 14.88
C ALA A 21 -15.39 2.73 15.34
N GLU A 22 -16.14 2.79 16.46
CA GLU A 22 -16.65 4.04 17.01
C GLU A 22 -15.53 4.96 17.49
N GLU A 23 -14.54 4.41 18.20
CA GLU A 23 -13.38 5.17 18.67
C GLU A 23 -12.54 5.68 17.51
N ALA A 24 -12.38 4.86 16.48
CA ALA A 24 -11.64 5.23 15.29
C ALA A 24 -12.30 6.42 14.57
N ASP A 25 -13.63 6.43 14.43
CA ASP A 25 -14.36 7.55 13.85
C ASP A 25 -14.27 8.81 14.73
N ARG A 26 -14.48 8.66 16.04
CA ARG A 26 -14.44 9.76 17.02
C ARG A 26 -13.08 10.46 17.02
N THR A 27 -11.99 9.69 17.05
CA THR A 27 -10.62 10.21 17.13
C THR A 27 -9.98 10.50 15.78
N GLY A 28 -10.53 9.94 14.70
CA GLY A 28 -9.91 9.97 13.38
C GLY A 28 -8.63 9.14 13.29
N ARG A 29 -8.50 8.08 14.09
CA ARG A 29 -7.28 7.26 14.16
C ARG A 29 -7.60 5.77 14.30
N LEU A 30 -6.94 4.93 13.53
CA LEU A 30 -6.98 3.48 13.78
C LEU A 30 -6.18 3.14 15.04
N ASP A 31 -6.70 2.19 15.80
CA ASP A 31 -5.97 1.58 16.90
C ASP A 31 -4.84 0.68 16.36
N GLY A 32 -3.69 0.70 17.02
CA GLY A 32 -2.55 -0.15 16.64
C GLY A 32 -2.89 -1.65 16.71
N ALA A 33 -3.78 -2.08 17.61
CA ALA A 33 -4.24 -3.45 17.71
C ALA A 33 -5.05 -3.88 16.47
N VAL A 34 -5.88 -2.98 15.92
CA VAL A 34 -6.62 -3.24 14.68
C VAL A 34 -5.66 -3.39 13.51
N VAL A 35 -4.66 -2.52 13.41
CA VAL A 35 -3.66 -2.60 12.34
C VAL A 35 -2.80 -3.86 12.47
N ALA A 36 -2.42 -4.24 13.69
CA ALA A 36 -1.70 -5.49 13.93
C ALA A 36 -2.54 -6.72 13.54
N ALA A 37 -3.84 -6.72 13.84
CA ALA A 37 -4.75 -7.78 13.40
C ALA A 37 -4.84 -7.86 11.86
N VAL A 38 -4.94 -6.71 11.17
CA VAL A 38 -4.89 -6.66 9.70
C VAL A 38 -3.55 -7.17 9.17
N ALA A 39 -2.43 -6.78 9.79
CA ALA A 39 -1.09 -7.21 9.40
C ALA A 39 -0.87 -8.72 9.55
N ALA A 40 -1.56 -9.36 10.51
CA ALA A 40 -1.54 -10.81 10.70
C ALA A 40 -2.37 -11.59 9.67
N THR A 41 -3.22 -10.91 8.88
CA THR A 41 -3.95 -11.54 7.78
C THR A 41 -3.05 -11.78 6.56
N PRO A 42 -3.51 -12.54 5.55
CA PRO A 42 -2.82 -12.61 4.26
C PRO A 42 -2.83 -11.33 3.42
N LEU A 43 -3.59 -10.29 3.82
CA LEU A 43 -3.81 -9.10 2.99
C LEU A 43 -2.53 -8.35 2.62
N PRO A 44 -1.56 -8.09 3.53
CA PRO A 44 -0.31 -7.41 3.18
C PRO A 44 0.52 -8.16 2.13
N ARG A 45 0.37 -9.48 2.05
CA ARG A 45 1.09 -10.35 1.12
C ARG A 45 0.24 -10.85 -0.05
N HIS A 46 -0.96 -10.30 -0.23
CA HIS A 46 -1.96 -10.79 -1.19
C HIS A 46 -1.45 -10.77 -2.63
N PHE A 47 -0.83 -9.65 -3.03
CA PHE A 47 -0.20 -9.47 -4.35
C PHE A 47 1.34 -9.51 -4.29
N THR A 48 1.92 -9.89 -3.16
CA THR A 48 3.37 -10.08 -3.08
C THR A 48 3.75 -11.29 -3.96
N PRO A 49 4.82 -11.22 -4.76
CA PRO A 49 5.27 -12.36 -5.55
C PRO A 49 5.57 -13.59 -4.70
N ALA A 50 5.30 -14.79 -5.22
CA ALA A 50 5.41 -16.05 -4.48
C ALA A 50 6.85 -16.33 -4.03
N ARG A 51 7.85 -15.88 -4.80
CA ARG A 51 9.28 -15.93 -4.45
C ARG A 51 9.62 -15.22 -3.13
N TRP A 52 8.79 -14.27 -2.72
CA TRP A 52 8.93 -13.50 -1.49
C TRP A 52 7.89 -13.93 -0.44
N GLY A 53 7.31 -15.12 -0.55
CA GLY A 53 6.34 -15.65 0.41
C GLY A 53 4.93 -15.05 0.30
N GLY A 54 4.62 -14.39 -0.80
CA GLY A 54 3.27 -13.88 -1.09
C GLY A 54 2.35 -14.90 -1.77
N ALA A 55 1.09 -14.53 -1.92
CA ALA A 55 0.03 -15.43 -2.38
C ALA A 55 -0.34 -15.28 -3.86
N GLU A 56 0.12 -14.22 -4.54
CA GLU A 56 -0.19 -13.92 -5.95
C GLU A 56 -1.70 -14.04 -6.29
N SER A 57 -2.54 -13.67 -5.33
CA SER A 57 -3.97 -13.98 -5.32
C SER A 57 -4.79 -13.01 -6.18
N THR A 58 -6.06 -13.35 -6.41
CA THR A 58 -6.92 -12.62 -7.36
C THR A 58 -7.53 -11.34 -6.80
N PHE A 59 -7.95 -10.42 -7.67
CA PHE A 59 -8.73 -9.24 -7.28
C PHE A 59 -10.07 -9.61 -6.63
N ARG A 60 -10.68 -10.73 -7.03
CA ARG A 60 -11.94 -11.23 -6.47
C ARG A 60 -11.77 -11.60 -5.00
N GLU A 61 -10.72 -12.34 -4.69
CA GLU A 61 -10.42 -12.76 -3.32
C GLU A 61 -10.13 -11.54 -2.44
N LEU A 62 -9.32 -10.59 -2.92
CA LEU A 62 -9.06 -9.35 -2.19
C LEU A 62 -10.35 -8.58 -1.93
N THR A 63 -11.20 -8.46 -2.96
CA THR A 63 -12.48 -7.75 -2.86
C THR A 63 -13.38 -8.35 -1.80
N GLY A 64 -13.47 -9.68 -1.76
CA GLY A 64 -14.24 -10.37 -0.73
C GLY A 64 -13.69 -10.13 0.67
N ALA A 65 -12.38 -10.27 0.87
CA ALA A 65 -11.76 -10.11 2.17
C ALA A 65 -11.86 -8.67 2.71
N VAL A 66 -11.57 -7.67 1.86
CA VAL A 66 -11.67 -6.25 2.23
C VAL A 66 -13.12 -5.85 2.50
N ALA A 67 -14.09 -6.32 1.70
CA ALA A 67 -15.50 -6.02 1.95
C ALA A 67 -15.97 -6.54 3.31
N ARG A 68 -15.52 -7.73 3.74
CA ARG A 68 -15.83 -8.26 5.08
C ARG A 68 -15.30 -7.37 6.22
N ILE A 69 -14.11 -6.79 6.06
CA ILE A 69 -13.60 -5.79 7.01
C ILE A 69 -14.42 -4.50 6.93
N GLY A 70 -14.86 -4.12 5.73
CA GLY A 70 -15.65 -2.90 5.49
C GLY A 70 -17.04 -2.92 6.14
N GLU A 71 -17.65 -4.11 6.26
CA GLU A 71 -18.90 -4.33 7.03
C GLU A 71 -18.72 -3.94 8.51
N ALA A 72 -17.50 -4.03 9.05
CA ALA A 72 -17.18 -3.64 10.42
C ALA A 72 -16.64 -2.20 10.53
N CYS A 73 -15.69 -1.82 9.68
CA CYS A 73 -15.10 -0.48 9.67
C CYS A 73 -14.55 -0.12 8.28
N ALA A 74 -15.18 0.84 7.61
CA ALA A 74 -14.77 1.30 6.28
C ALA A 74 -13.33 1.85 6.25
N SER A 75 -12.90 2.58 7.28
CA SER A 75 -11.54 3.13 7.35
C SER A 75 -10.48 2.04 7.46
N THR A 76 -10.72 1.00 8.28
CA THR A 76 -9.83 -0.16 8.38
C THR A 76 -9.75 -0.91 7.05
N ALA A 77 -10.88 -1.13 6.40
CA ALA A 77 -10.94 -1.81 5.10
C ALA A 77 -10.15 -1.05 4.03
N TRP A 78 -10.26 0.28 4.00
CA TRP A 78 -9.49 1.11 3.08
C TRP A 78 -7.98 1.00 3.30
N CYS A 79 -7.51 1.08 4.55
CA CYS A 79 -6.10 0.89 4.85
C CYS A 79 -5.62 -0.52 4.49
N ALA A 80 -6.40 -1.56 4.79
CA ALA A 80 -6.09 -2.93 4.40
C ALA A 80 -5.98 -3.09 2.87
N ALA A 81 -6.85 -2.43 2.11
CA ALA A 81 -6.76 -2.39 0.65
C ALA A 81 -5.47 -1.70 0.18
N MET A 82 -5.08 -0.56 0.79
CA MET A 82 -3.82 0.11 0.45
C MET A 82 -2.62 -0.81 0.67
N PHE A 83 -2.56 -1.50 1.81
CA PHE A 83 -1.47 -2.43 2.12
C PHE A 83 -1.35 -3.53 1.08
N ALA A 84 -2.48 -4.12 0.66
CA ALA A 84 -2.50 -5.15 -0.37
C ALA A 84 -2.13 -4.60 -1.78
N TYR A 85 -2.82 -3.56 -2.25
CA TYR A 85 -2.65 -3.05 -3.61
C TYR A 85 -1.27 -2.44 -3.85
N THR A 86 -0.64 -1.86 -2.83
CA THR A 86 0.72 -1.32 -2.98
C THR A 86 1.73 -2.43 -3.25
N GLY A 87 1.52 -3.63 -2.68
CA GLY A 87 2.32 -4.80 -3.05
C GLY A 87 2.23 -5.14 -4.54
N ARG A 88 1.05 -4.99 -5.15
CA ARG A 88 0.85 -5.15 -6.60
C ARG A 88 1.68 -4.18 -7.42
N PHE A 89 1.86 -2.95 -6.93
CA PHE A 89 2.65 -1.92 -7.61
C PHE A 89 4.14 -2.21 -7.43
N ALA A 90 4.55 -2.50 -6.19
CA ALA A 90 5.92 -2.84 -5.83
C ALA A 90 6.44 -4.11 -6.55
N ALA A 91 5.55 -5.01 -6.97
CA ALA A 91 5.90 -6.17 -7.78
C ALA A 91 6.50 -5.81 -9.17
N HIS A 92 6.46 -4.54 -9.60
CA HIS A 92 7.15 -4.08 -10.82
C HIS A 92 8.57 -3.58 -10.57
N LEU A 93 8.99 -3.41 -9.32
CA LEU A 93 10.35 -3.05 -9.01
C LEU A 93 11.31 -4.12 -9.56
N PRO A 94 12.55 -3.75 -9.92
CA PRO A 94 13.63 -4.70 -10.12
C PRO A 94 13.71 -5.72 -8.97
N VAL A 95 14.14 -6.94 -9.25
CA VAL A 95 14.17 -8.04 -8.26
C VAL A 95 14.92 -7.67 -6.99
N ASP A 96 16.02 -6.91 -7.11
CA ASP A 96 16.76 -6.42 -5.94
C ASP A 96 15.96 -5.42 -5.10
N GLY A 97 15.11 -4.60 -5.71
CA GLY A 97 14.19 -3.72 -4.97
C GLY A 97 13.09 -4.49 -4.26
N GLN A 98 12.58 -5.54 -4.88
CA GLN A 98 11.63 -6.43 -4.21
C GLN A 98 12.27 -7.19 -3.04
N ARG A 99 13.55 -7.56 -3.17
CA ARG A 99 14.32 -8.19 -2.09
C ARG A 99 14.42 -7.26 -0.89
N ASP A 100 14.77 -5.99 -1.10
CA ASP A 100 14.83 -4.99 -0.02
C ASP A 100 13.49 -4.88 0.75
N LEU A 101 12.37 -5.02 0.04
CA LEU A 101 11.03 -4.88 0.60
C LEU A 101 10.55 -6.11 1.38
N TRP A 102 10.85 -7.32 0.91
CA TRP A 102 10.15 -8.54 1.37
C TRP A 102 11.04 -9.69 1.81
N ASP A 103 12.36 -9.62 1.61
CA ASP A 103 13.24 -10.66 2.12
C ASP A 103 13.17 -10.72 3.66
N GLY A 104 12.79 -11.88 4.17
CA GLY A 104 12.46 -12.07 5.59
C GLY A 104 11.20 -11.35 6.12
N THR A 105 10.51 -10.55 5.29
CA THR A 105 9.37 -9.70 5.69
C THR A 105 8.22 -9.72 4.67
N PRO A 106 7.67 -10.91 4.33
CA PRO A 106 6.65 -11.07 3.28
C PRO A 106 5.38 -10.23 3.48
N GLY A 107 5.06 -9.88 4.73
CA GLY A 107 3.88 -9.13 5.13
C GLY A 107 4.14 -7.66 5.49
N ALA A 108 5.26 -7.07 5.05
CA ALA A 108 5.52 -5.64 5.24
C ALA A 108 4.33 -4.79 4.77
N LEU A 109 3.97 -3.75 5.55
CA LEU A 109 2.88 -2.85 5.24
C LEU A 109 3.36 -1.75 4.30
N LEU A 110 2.87 -1.76 3.07
CA LEU A 110 3.23 -0.79 2.04
C LEU A 110 2.10 0.22 1.82
N VAL A 111 2.43 1.50 1.67
CA VAL A 111 1.44 2.55 1.34
C VAL A 111 1.77 3.26 0.02
N PRO A 112 0.77 3.63 -0.79
CA PRO A 112 1.01 4.26 -2.07
C PRO A 112 0.84 5.78 -2.01
N GLY A 113 1.68 6.51 -2.75
CA GLY A 113 1.46 7.92 -3.10
C GLY A 113 1.40 8.07 -4.61
N LEU A 114 0.20 7.99 -5.20
CA LEU A 114 0.05 7.86 -6.66
C LEU A 114 0.15 9.18 -7.43
N VAL A 115 -0.04 10.32 -6.76
CA VAL A 115 0.07 11.64 -7.40
C VAL A 115 1.53 12.06 -7.38
N PRO A 116 2.16 12.28 -8.56
CA PRO A 116 3.54 12.77 -8.61
C PRO A 116 3.70 14.09 -7.84
N ALA A 117 4.66 14.12 -6.91
CA ALA A 117 4.99 15.28 -6.10
C ALA A 117 6.48 15.29 -5.73
N GLY A 118 6.96 16.39 -5.16
CA GLY A 118 8.37 16.54 -4.78
C GLY A 118 9.30 16.76 -5.98
N SER A 119 10.56 16.39 -5.80
CA SER A 119 11.65 16.45 -6.77
C SER A 119 12.56 15.24 -6.59
N ALA A 120 13.13 14.71 -7.66
CA ALA A 120 14.04 13.58 -7.64
C ALA A 120 15.27 13.83 -8.52
N GLU A 121 16.38 14.32 -7.97
CA GLU A 121 17.58 14.58 -8.78
C GLU A 121 18.31 13.27 -9.11
N GLU A 122 18.67 13.03 -10.37
CA GLU A 122 19.48 11.86 -10.74
C GLU A 122 20.91 12.03 -10.24
N THR A 123 21.47 10.97 -9.66
CA THR A 123 22.83 10.90 -9.14
C THR A 123 23.45 9.55 -9.49
N GLU A 124 24.73 9.36 -9.17
CA GLU A 124 25.40 8.08 -9.37
C GLU A 124 24.67 6.95 -8.63
N GLY A 125 24.14 5.99 -9.38
CA GLY A 125 23.47 4.79 -8.85
C GLY A 125 22.02 4.98 -8.40
N GLY A 126 21.41 6.16 -8.53
CA GLY A 126 20.04 6.38 -8.08
C GLY A 126 19.55 7.82 -8.15
N PHE A 127 18.74 8.20 -7.17
CA PHE A 127 18.05 9.49 -7.13
C PHE A 127 18.10 10.10 -5.74
N LEU A 128 18.23 11.42 -5.66
CA LEU A 128 18.04 12.18 -4.43
C LEU A 128 16.61 12.72 -4.39
N LEU A 129 15.78 12.13 -3.53
CA LEU A 129 14.34 12.40 -3.44
C LEU A 129 14.03 13.37 -2.29
N ARG A 130 13.24 14.41 -2.57
CA ARG A 130 12.75 15.36 -1.57
C ARG A 130 11.32 15.75 -1.89
N GLY A 131 10.43 15.82 -0.91
CA GLY A 131 9.06 16.23 -1.20
C GLY A 131 8.03 15.95 -0.12
N ARG A 132 6.78 16.24 -0.48
CA ARG A 132 5.59 16.07 0.35
C ARG A 132 4.47 15.46 -0.46
N TRP A 133 3.95 14.32 -0.01
CA TRP A 133 2.87 13.58 -0.66
C TRP A 133 1.64 13.59 0.24
N ARG A 134 0.57 14.27 -0.22
CA ARG A 134 -0.70 14.33 0.51
C ARG A 134 -1.52 13.07 0.27
N TYR A 135 -2.44 12.78 1.20
CA TYR A 135 -3.42 11.70 1.08
C TYR A 135 -2.83 10.28 1.11
N VAL A 136 -1.73 10.09 1.86
CA VAL A 136 -1.11 8.77 2.03
C VAL A 136 -1.81 8.05 3.18
N SER A 137 -2.78 7.22 2.84
CA SER A 137 -3.62 6.52 3.81
C SER A 137 -2.84 5.42 4.54
N GLY A 138 -2.99 5.33 5.85
CA GLY A 138 -2.28 4.35 6.68
C GLY A 138 -0.79 4.66 6.88
N VAL A 139 -0.31 5.84 6.50
CA VAL A 139 1.14 6.17 6.55
C VAL A 139 1.75 6.05 7.94
N GLU A 140 0.96 6.22 9.02
CA GLU A 140 1.47 6.06 10.39
C GLU A 140 2.00 4.65 10.67
N PHE A 141 1.50 3.65 9.93
CA PHE A 141 1.76 2.23 10.14
C PHE A 141 2.62 1.59 9.04
N ALA A 142 3.04 2.36 8.04
CA ALA A 142 3.71 1.83 6.87
C ALA A 142 5.16 1.44 7.19
N ASP A 143 5.59 0.25 6.79
CA ASP A 143 7.00 -0.14 6.77
C ASP A 143 7.71 0.47 5.56
N TRP A 144 6.97 0.66 4.46
CA TRP A 144 7.46 1.19 3.19
C TRP A 144 6.43 2.10 2.54
N ALA A 145 6.92 3.15 1.88
CA ALA A 145 6.12 4.00 1.01
C ALA A 145 6.55 3.81 -0.44
N LEU A 146 5.59 3.60 -1.33
CA LEU A 146 5.79 3.60 -2.78
C LEU A 146 5.17 4.88 -3.37
N ILE A 147 6.01 5.89 -3.60
CA ILE A 147 5.56 7.26 -3.90
C ILE A 147 6.00 7.69 -5.30
N ALA A 148 5.11 8.35 -6.04
CA ALA A 148 5.37 8.85 -7.37
C ALA A 148 6.10 10.20 -7.30
N GLY A 149 7.22 10.35 -8.00
CA GLY A 149 7.93 11.62 -8.13
C GLY A 149 8.05 12.05 -9.59
N PRO A 150 8.15 13.37 -9.87
CA PRO A 150 8.56 13.82 -11.18
C PRO A 150 10.02 13.42 -11.41
N ALA A 151 10.37 13.14 -12.65
CA ALA A 151 11.77 12.98 -13.00
C ALA A 151 12.25 14.29 -13.67
N PRO A 152 13.25 15.00 -13.11
CA PRO A 152 13.79 16.23 -13.69
C PRO A 152 14.54 15.95 -14.98
N GLY A 153 14.69 16.97 -15.83
CA GLY A 153 15.53 16.89 -17.04
C GLY A 153 14.91 16.14 -18.24
N GLY A 154 13.60 15.87 -18.24
CA GLY A 154 12.93 15.20 -19.38
C GLY A 154 12.83 13.67 -19.25
N ILE A 155 13.13 13.14 -18.07
CA ILE A 155 12.93 11.73 -17.73
C ILE A 155 11.44 11.49 -17.44
N GLU A 156 10.96 10.27 -17.66
CA GLU A 156 9.59 9.89 -17.34
C GLU A 156 9.39 9.74 -15.81
N PRO A 157 8.21 10.12 -15.26
CA PRO A 157 7.92 9.96 -13.83
C PRO A 157 8.16 8.53 -13.33
N ARG A 158 8.56 8.40 -12.06
CA ARG A 158 8.90 7.11 -11.43
C ARG A 158 8.17 6.93 -10.10
N PHE A 159 7.97 5.68 -9.72
CA PHE A 159 7.72 5.33 -8.33
C PHE A 159 9.06 5.09 -7.61
N PHE A 160 9.11 5.51 -6.35
CA PHE A 160 10.25 5.38 -5.45
C PHE A 160 9.81 4.61 -4.20
N ALA A 161 10.53 3.54 -3.87
CA ALA A 161 10.31 2.78 -2.64
C ALA A 161 11.21 3.30 -1.52
N VAL A 162 10.59 3.89 -0.49
CA VAL A 162 11.26 4.55 0.64
C VAL A 162 10.91 3.81 1.94
N PRO A 163 11.89 3.34 2.73
CA PRO A 163 11.64 2.62 3.96
C PRO A 163 11.19 3.57 5.06
N ARG A 164 10.55 3.03 6.11
CA ARG A 164 10.04 3.79 7.26
C ARG A 164 11.06 4.74 7.88
N ALA A 165 12.32 4.35 7.93
CA ALA A 165 13.41 5.16 8.51
C ALA A 165 13.70 6.44 7.72
N ASP A 166 13.35 6.46 6.43
CA ASP A 166 13.70 7.53 5.49
C ASP A 166 12.52 8.46 5.19
N PHE A 167 11.38 8.29 5.86
CA PHE A 167 10.27 9.24 5.76
C PHE A 167 9.66 9.57 7.12
N THR A 168 9.09 10.77 7.19
CA THR A 168 8.22 11.19 8.29
C THR A 168 6.84 11.50 7.74
N PHE A 169 5.91 11.86 8.62
CA PHE A 169 4.59 12.29 8.21
C PHE A 169 4.10 13.43 9.09
N GLU A 170 3.22 14.25 8.54
CA GLU A 170 2.50 15.30 9.25
C GLU A 170 1.02 14.98 9.26
N ARG A 171 0.40 15.07 10.45
CA ARG A 171 -1.03 14.82 10.64
C ARG A 171 -1.87 15.94 10.04
N THR A 172 -2.15 15.83 8.74
CA THR A 172 -2.91 16.82 7.97
C THR A 172 -4.31 16.36 7.57
N TRP A 173 -4.76 15.20 8.06
CA TRP A 173 -6.04 14.61 7.65
C TRP A 173 -7.12 15.00 8.64
N ASP A 174 -8.04 15.84 8.19
CA ASP A 174 -9.26 16.23 8.91
C ASP A 174 -10.43 16.22 7.92
N ALA A 175 -11.14 15.09 7.87
CA ALA A 175 -12.23 14.84 6.94
C ALA A 175 -13.53 14.55 7.70
N VAL A 176 -14.68 14.68 7.01
CA VAL A 176 -16.00 14.37 7.57
C VAL A 176 -16.35 12.87 7.49
N GLY A 177 -15.57 12.08 6.76
CA GLY A 177 -15.72 10.64 6.59
C GLY A 177 -14.39 10.01 6.26
N MET A 178 -14.28 8.68 6.39
CA MET A 178 -13.00 7.97 6.31
C MET A 178 -11.96 8.56 7.28
N ARG A 179 -12.42 9.01 8.45
CA ARG A 179 -11.63 9.81 9.40
C ARG A 179 -10.40 9.06 9.85
N ALA A 180 -10.56 7.78 10.16
CA ALA A 180 -9.50 6.94 10.69
C ALA A 180 -8.47 6.46 9.67
N THR A 181 -8.68 6.68 8.36
CA THR A 181 -7.67 6.26 7.35
C THR A 181 -6.32 6.92 7.56
N GLY A 182 -6.27 8.03 8.30
CA GLY A 182 -5.04 8.76 8.59
C GLY A 182 -4.32 9.11 7.30
N SER A 183 -5.04 9.65 6.30
CA SER A 183 -4.53 10.00 4.97
C SER A 183 -3.67 11.27 5.02
N HIS A 184 -2.67 11.21 5.89
CA HIS A 184 -1.75 12.27 6.26
C HIS A 184 -0.77 12.58 5.12
N THR A 185 0.03 13.62 5.34
CA THR A 185 1.06 14.02 4.39
C THR A 185 2.37 13.30 4.73
N LEU A 186 2.88 12.49 3.82
CA LEU A 186 4.21 11.89 3.90
C LEU A 186 5.27 12.92 3.49
N ILE A 187 6.37 12.97 4.22
CA ILE A 187 7.49 13.90 3.99
C ILE A 187 8.78 13.10 3.82
N VAL A 188 9.48 13.37 2.72
CA VAL A 188 10.85 12.90 2.49
C VAL A 188 11.75 14.12 2.46
N ASP A 189 12.75 14.16 3.33
CA ASP A 189 13.74 15.23 3.41
C ASP A 189 15.08 14.73 2.87
N GLU A 190 15.24 14.80 1.55
CA GLU A 190 16.50 14.53 0.85
C GLU A 190 17.11 13.15 1.12
N VAL A 191 16.49 12.13 0.54
CA VAL A 191 16.86 10.73 0.70
C VAL A 191 17.42 10.18 -0.59
N PHE A 192 18.56 9.50 -0.50
CA PHE A 192 19.07 8.70 -1.61
C PHE A 192 18.25 7.42 -1.80
N VAL A 193 17.64 7.28 -2.97
CA VAL A 193 16.92 6.09 -3.41
C VAL A 193 17.71 5.41 -4.53
N PRO A 194 18.24 4.20 -4.33
CA PRO A 194 19.00 3.49 -5.35
C PRO A 194 18.10 3.11 -6.53
N ALA A 195 18.68 3.02 -7.72
CA ALA A 195 17.93 2.79 -8.96
C ALA A 195 17.03 1.54 -8.91
N HIS A 196 17.47 0.48 -8.23
CA HIS A 196 16.71 -0.77 -8.09
C HIS A 196 15.46 -0.64 -7.20
N ARG A 197 15.35 0.40 -6.37
CA ARG A 197 14.14 0.76 -5.60
C ARG A 197 13.23 1.72 -6.36
N THR A 198 13.36 1.77 -7.69
CA THR A 198 12.51 2.61 -8.54
C THR A 198 11.97 1.84 -9.74
N VAL A 199 10.83 2.29 -10.27
CA VAL A 199 10.21 1.76 -11.49
C VAL A 199 9.54 2.89 -12.25
N LEU A 200 9.46 2.80 -13.58
CA LEU A 200 8.79 3.83 -14.37
C LEU A 200 7.30 3.84 -14.03
N PHE A 201 6.74 5.04 -13.86
CA PHE A 201 5.32 5.22 -13.57
C PHE A 201 4.45 4.55 -14.64
N LYS A 202 4.82 4.71 -15.92
CA LYS A 202 4.10 4.09 -17.05
C LYS A 202 4.10 2.56 -17.01
N GLU A 203 5.11 1.92 -16.43
CA GLU A 203 5.19 0.46 -16.35
C GLU A 203 4.13 -0.05 -15.36
N VAL A 204 4.02 0.58 -14.19
CA VAL A 204 2.97 0.26 -13.21
C VAL A 204 1.58 0.58 -13.77
N MET A 205 1.42 1.75 -14.41
CA MET A 205 0.13 2.15 -14.99
C MET A 205 -0.31 1.25 -16.13
N GLY A 206 0.62 0.83 -16.99
CA GLY A 206 0.37 -0.03 -18.14
C GLY A 206 0.32 -1.52 -17.81
N GLY A 207 0.68 -1.92 -16.58
CA GLY A 207 0.82 -3.34 -16.22
C GLY A 207 1.97 -4.02 -16.97
N LEU A 208 3.04 -3.29 -17.27
CA LEU A 208 4.21 -3.79 -17.98
C LEU A 208 5.24 -4.28 -16.95
N ASN A 209 5.16 -5.54 -16.54
CA ASN A 209 6.04 -6.09 -15.53
C ASN A 209 7.19 -6.92 -16.14
N GLN A 210 8.43 -6.54 -15.86
CA GLN A 210 9.62 -7.27 -16.33
C GLN A 210 10.01 -8.45 -15.44
N THR A 211 9.47 -8.53 -14.22
CA THR A 211 9.89 -9.46 -13.17
C THR A 211 8.83 -10.51 -12.81
N SER A 212 7.60 -10.36 -13.30
CA SER A 212 6.49 -11.26 -12.99
C SER A 212 5.58 -11.48 -14.21
N GLN A 213 5.26 -12.74 -14.48
CA GLN A 213 4.29 -13.15 -15.51
C GLN A 213 2.89 -13.45 -14.94
N VAL A 214 2.70 -13.21 -13.63
CA VAL A 214 1.42 -13.43 -12.96
C VAL A 214 0.38 -12.45 -13.51
N PRO A 215 -0.81 -12.92 -13.96
CA PRO A 215 -1.80 -12.05 -14.59
C PRO A 215 -2.18 -10.82 -13.76
N GLN A 216 -2.35 -11.01 -12.45
CA GLN A 216 -2.76 -9.97 -11.50
C GLN A 216 -1.76 -8.82 -11.39
N HIS A 217 -0.47 -9.08 -11.62
CA HIS A 217 0.56 -8.05 -11.62
C HIS A 217 0.59 -7.25 -12.93
N ASN A 218 0.02 -7.78 -14.01
CA ASN A 218 0.14 -7.24 -15.36
C ASN A 218 -1.16 -6.60 -15.89
N VAL A 219 -2.21 -6.50 -15.08
CA VAL A 219 -3.44 -5.78 -15.49
C VAL A 219 -3.20 -4.26 -15.41
N PRO A 220 -3.44 -3.47 -16.46
CA PRO A 220 -3.26 -2.03 -16.42
C PRO A 220 -4.01 -1.38 -15.26
N LEU A 221 -3.36 -0.47 -14.52
CA LEU A 221 -3.95 0.14 -13.33
C LEU A 221 -5.29 0.84 -13.62
N PRO A 222 -5.48 1.59 -14.73
CA PRO A 222 -6.77 2.19 -15.03
C PRO A 222 -7.93 1.19 -15.16
N ALA A 223 -7.66 -0.08 -15.50
CA ALA A 223 -8.70 -1.11 -15.66
C ALA A 223 -9.18 -1.69 -14.31
N VAL A 224 -8.34 -1.66 -13.27
CA VAL A 224 -8.64 -2.26 -11.96
C VAL A 224 -8.56 -1.28 -10.79
N GLY A 225 -8.10 -0.06 -11.02
CA GLY A 225 -7.86 0.94 -9.98
C GLY A 225 -9.12 1.30 -9.19
N GLY A 226 -10.30 1.29 -9.86
CA GLY A 226 -11.58 1.50 -9.21
C GLY A 226 -11.94 0.44 -8.15
N LEU A 227 -11.44 -0.79 -8.27
CA LEU A 227 -11.67 -1.85 -7.27
C LEU A 227 -11.11 -1.46 -5.90
N THR A 228 -9.97 -0.76 -5.88
CA THR A 228 -9.37 -0.23 -4.65
C THR A 228 -10.37 0.63 -3.86
N CYS A 229 -11.17 1.45 -4.54
CA CYS A 229 -12.16 2.30 -3.88
C CYS A 229 -13.47 1.59 -3.59
N ILE A 230 -13.92 0.74 -4.52
CA ILE A 230 -15.23 0.08 -4.44
C ILE A 230 -15.28 -0.92 -3.29
N THR A 231 -14.16 -1.57 -2.95
CA THR A 231 -14.14 -2.65 -1.95
C THR A 231 -14.54 -2.19 -0.54
N ALA A 232 -13.97 -1.08 -0.05
CA ALA A 232 -14.34 -0.51 1.23
C ALA A 232 -15.80 0.00 1.25
N LEU A 233 -16.24 0.62 0.14
CA LEU A 233 -17.62 1.10 -0.01
C LEU A 233 -18.64 -0.03 -0.05
N LEU A 234 -18.32 -1.13 -0.73
CA LEU A 234 -19.17 -2.32 -0.81
C LEU A 234 -19.38 -2.93 0.57
N GLY A 235 -18.33 -3.02 1.38
CA GLY A 235 -18.42 -3.50 2.75
C GLY A 235 -19.29 -2.58 3.61
N ALA A 236 -19.04 -1.27 3.56
CA ALA A 236 -19.79 -0.29 4.35
C ALA A 236 -21.30 -0.22 4.01
N ALA A 237 -21.69 -0.71 2.82
CA ALA A 237 -23.08 -0.73 2.37
C ALA A 237 -23.84 -2.03 2.71
N ARG A 238 -23.14 -3.07 3.20
CA ARG A 238 -23.70 -4.36 3.58
C ARG A 238 -23.98 -4.41 5.07
#